data_AF-A0A966T9U8-F1
#
_entry.id   AF-A0A966T9U8-F1
#
_cell.length_a   1.000
_cell.length_b   1.000
_cell.length_c   1.000
_cell.angle_alpha   90.00
_cell.angle_beta   90.00
_cell.angle_gamma   90.00
#
_symmetry.space_group_name_H-M   'P 1'
#
loop_
_entity.id
_entity.type
_entity.pdbx_description
1 polymer ?
#
loop_
_entity_poly.entity_id
_entity_poly.type
_entity_poly.pdbx_seq_one_letter_code
_entity_poly.pdbx_strand_id
1 'polypeptide(L)'
;MSSTSSTISSGALTTNERRRVALVALAVVGYVVAAYVLTRGELPDPARPVSLLLGAALGFAFERGRFCFFCLYRDAFERRITRPLLSIVTALAVGAVGYALMFGLYLPNPKGEGLPPAAHISPVSLPLVAGACAFGCGMVLSGACISGHLYRIGQGYLRAIPALVGALVGFGLGFFTWNTLYLEQVSESPVLWLPRWLGYSGSLVLVLAVLGVVAWVLLRLDRSEPVAPHSVSAAPTRLFDVLFARRWSPVATGVVVGAIGIAAYLRSTPLGVTSQLSTVSRSYLDSREMLPEVLHG
;
A
#
# COMPACT_ATOMS: atom_id res chain seq x y z
N MET A 1 31.84 51.42 -25.09
CA MET A 1 30.58 50.65 -25.23
C MET A 1 30.96 49.21 -25.52
N SER A 2 30.94 48.35 -24.49
CA SER A 2 31.32 46.93 -24.58
C SER A 2 30.16 46.10 -24.07
N SER A 3 29.42 45.47 -24.97
CA SER A 3 28.38 44.49 -24.68
C SER A 3 29.02 43.11 -24.58
N THR A 4 29.15 42.58 -23.37
CA THR A 4 29.55 41.18 -23.13
C THR A 4 28.30 40.33 -23.00
N SER A 5 27.98 39.62 -24.08
CA SER A 5 26.96 38.58 -24.15
C SER A 5 27.32 37.41 -23.23
N SER A 6 26.49 37.14 -22.22
CA SER A 6 26.57 35.96 -21.36
C SER A 6 26.05 34.74 -22.11
N THR A 7 26.98 33.93 -22.61
CA THR A 7 26.73 32.63 -23.23
C THR A 7 26.06 31.68 -22.23
N ILE A 8 24.85 31.23 -22.53
CA ILE A 8 24.16 30.16 -21.81
C ILE A 8 24.94 28.86 -22.10
N SER A 9 25.83 28.49 -21.17
CA SER A 9 26.53 27.20 -21.20
C SER A 9 25.50 26.08 -21.05
N SER A 10 25.17 25.43 -22.16
CA SER A 10 24.50 24.13 -22.20
C SER A 10 25.37 23.10 -21.46
N GLY A 11 25.10 22.88 -20.18
CA GLY A 11 25.82 21.93 -19.35
C GLY A 11 25.75 20.53 -19.95
N ALA A 12 26.89 20.01 -20.39
CA ALA A 12 27.01 18.63 -20.84
C ALA A 12 26.81 17.70 -19.64
N LEU A 13 25.69 16.96 -19.63
CA LEU A 13 25.40 15.92 -18.63
C LEU A 13 26.56 14.92 -18.56
N THR A 14 27.04 14.64 -17.35
CA THR A 14 28.10 13.64 -17.10
C THR A 14 27.65 12.25 -17.57
N THR A 15 28.58 11.34 -17.88
CA THR A 15 28.25 9.97 -18.36
C THR A 15 27.32 9.22 -17.41
N ASN A 16 27.45 9.45 -16.09
CA ASN A 16 26.56 8.89 -15.07
C ASN A 16 25.17 9.52 -15.07
N GLU A 17 25.06 10.83 -15.28
CA GLU A 17 23.75 11.49 -15.44
C GLU A 17 23.06 11.05 -16.73
N ARG A 18 23.78 10.91 -17.84
CA ARG A 18 23.23 10.35 -19.08
C ARG A 18 22.73 8.91 -18.89
N ARG A 19 23.47 8.06 -18.17
CA ARG A 19 23.03 6.69 -17.84
C ARG A 19 21.78 6.68 -16.95
N ARG A 20 21.70 7.57 -15.96
CA ARG A 20 20.50 7.71 -15.12
C ARG A 20 19.30 8.19 -15.91
N VAL A 21 19.47 9.22 -16.74
CA VAL A 21 18.42 9.74 -17.62
C VAL A 21 17.97 8.68 -18.62
N ALA A 22 18.90 7.92 -19.20
CA ALA A 22 18.59 6.82 -20.10
C ALA A 22 17.80 5.71 -19.39
N LEU A 23 18.19 5.30 -18.18
CA LEU A 23 17.47 4.30 -17.40
C LEU A 23 16.07 4.75 -17.01
N VAL A 24 15.90 6.01 -16.59
CA VAL A 24 14.59 6.59 -16.30
C VAL A 24 13.73 6.65 -17.55
N ALA A 25 14.29 7.09 -18.68
CA ALA A 25 13.58 7.12 -19.97
C ALA A 25 13.16 5.70 -20.41
N LEU A 26 14.02 4.70 -20.23
CA LEU A 26 13.71 3.30 -20.53
C LEU A 26 12.60 2.75 -19.62
N ALA A 27 12.62 3.09 -18.33
CA ALA A 27 11.57 2.72 -17.39
C ALA A 27 10.22 3.38 -17.75
N VAL A 28 10.23 4.66 -18.14
CA VAL A 28 9.03 5.39 -18.58
C VAL A 28 8.51 4.82 -19.90
N VAL A 29 9.38 4.55 -20.87
CA VAL A 29 8.99 3.92 -22.14
C VAL A 29 8.45 2.51 -21.89
N GLY A 30 9.09 1.70 -21.05
CA GLY A 30 8.60 0.38 -20.65
C GLY A 30 7.24 0.45 -19.97
N TYR A 31 7.01 1.47 -19.13
CA TYR A 31 5.73 1.73 -18.47
C TYR A 31 4.63 2.10 -19.47
N VAL A 32 4.91 3.00 -20.42
CA VAL A 32 3.98 3.42 -21.47
C VAL A 32 3.67 2.26 -22.42
N VAL A 33 4.66 1.45 -22.78
CA VAL A 33 4.49 0.24 -23.60
C VAL A 33 3.65 -0.80 -22.85
N ALA A 34 3.90 -1.03 -21.57
CA ALA A 34 3.09 -1.93 -20.75
C ALA A 34 1.62 -1.45 -20.66
N ALA A 35 1.39 -0.15 -20.42
CA ALA A 35 0.06 0.43 -20.43
C ALA A 35 -0.63 0.26 -21.80
N TYR A 36 0.12 0.43 -22.89
CA TYR A 36 -0.37 0.27 -24.26
C TYR A 36 -0.74 -1.19 -24.58
N VAL A 37 0.10 -2.15 -24.21
CA VAL A 37 -0.14 -3.59 -24.40
C VAL A 37 -1.34 -4.06 -23.58
N LEU A 38 -1.48 -3.59 -22.33
CA LEU A 38 -2.64 -3.90 -21.48
C LEU A 38 -3.96 -3.35 -22.04
N THR A 39 -3.90 -2.27 -22.83
CA THR A 39 -5.05 -1.69 -23.52
C THR A 39 -5.45 -2.50 -24.77
N ARG A 40 -4.52 -3.30 -25.34
CA ARG A 40 -4.74 -4.10 -26.55
C ARG A 40 -5.10 -5.58 -26.31
N GLY A 41 -5.19 -6.04 -25.07
CA GLY A 41 -5.58 -7.43 -24.76
C GLY A 41 -6.99 -7.78 -25.27
N GLU A 42 -7.27 -9.07 -25.46
CA GLU A 42 -8.46 -9.61 -26.16
C GLU A 42 -9.83 -9.23 -25.55
N LEU A 43 -9.84 -8.66 -24.33
CA LEU A 43 -10.98 -7.90 -23.80
C LEU A 43 -10.49 -6.52 -23.31
N PRO A 44 -10.96 -5.40 -23.91
CA PRO A 44 -10.61 -4.06 -23.48
C PRO A 44 -11.32 -3.74 -22.16
N ASP A 45 -10.69 -4.12 -21.04
CA ASP A 45 -11.10 -3.70 -19.71
C ASP A 45 -10.34 -2.41 -19.32
N PRO A 46 -11.02 -1.25 -19.26
CA PRO A 46 -10.40 0.02 -18.90
C PRO A 46 -9.85 0.05 -17.46
N ALA A 47 -10.11 -0.96 -16.63
CA ALA A 47 -9.58 -1.04 -15.26
C ALA A 47 -8.09 -1.38 -15.18
N ARG A 48 -7.54 -2.14 -16.15
CA ARG A 48 -6.13 -2.61 -16.15
C ARG A 48 -5.07 -1.50 -16.26
N PRO A 49 -5.18 -0.50 -17.15
CA PRO A 49 -4.21 0.59 -17.19
C PRO A 49 -4.32 1.49 -15.96
N VAL A 50 -5.52 1.63 -15.39
CA VAL A 50 -5.72 2.44 -14.18
C VAL A 50 -5.10 1.77 -12.96
N SER A 51 -5.20 0.44 -12.81
CA SER A 51 -4.55 -0.27 -11.71
C SER A 51 -3.01 -0.18 -11.81
N LEU A 52 -2.45 -0.18 -13.03
CA LEU A 52 -1.02 0.07 -13.25
C LEU A 52 -0.61 1.50 -12.82
N LEU A 53 -1.43 2.51 -13.10
CA LEU A 53 -1.22 3.91 -12.68
C LEU A 53 -1.30 4.06 -11.16
N LEU A 54 -2.34 3.49 -10.56
CA LEU A 54 -2.52 3.54 -9.11
C LEU A 54 -1.42 2.76 -8.37
N GLY A 55 -0.99 1.62 -8.90
CA GLY A 55 0.13 0.84 -8.36
C GLY A 55 1.46 1.59 -8.44
N ALA A 56 1.74 2.26 -9.55
CA ALA A 56 2.92 3.11 -9.70
C ALA A 56 2.89 4.31 -8.75
N ALA A 57 1.74 4.98 -8.63
CA ALA A 57 1.56 6.08 -7.69
C ALA A 57 1.73 5.63 -6.23
N LEU A 58 1.21 4.45 -5.88
CA LEU A 58 1.35 3.86 -4.55
C LEU A 58 2.82 3.50 -4.25
N GLY A 59 3.51 2.87 -5.21
CA GLY A 59 4.93 2.55 -5.09
C GLY A 59 5.79 3.79 -4.88
N PHE A 60 5.52 4.85 -5.64
CA PHE A 60 6.17 6.15 -5.47
C PHE A 60 5.90 6.74 -4.08
N ALA A 61 4.64 6.71 -3.61
CA ALA A 61 4.28 7.18 -2.27
C ALA A 61 4.99 6.38 -1.16
N PHE A 62 5.12 5.06 -1.31
CA PHE A 62 5.84 4.21 -0.36
C PHE A 62 7.34 4.49 -0.33
N GLU A 63 7.95 4.69 -1.49
CA GLU A 63 9.37 5.02 -1.59
C GLU A 63 9.67 6.38 -0.92
N ARG A 64 8.87 7.40 -1.24
CA ARG A 64 9.03 8.76 -0.75
C ARG A 64 8.70 8.91 0.73
N GLY A 65 7.65 8.24 1.18
CA GLY A 65 7.22 8.22 2.57
C GLY A 65 7.95 7.22 3.46
N ARG A 66 8.80 6.34 2.89
CA ARG A 66 9.40 5.18 3.58
C ARG A 66 8.36 4.37 4.35
N PHE A 67 7.22 4.12 3.72
CA PHE A 67 6.05 3.52 4.34
C PHE A 67 6.23 2.00 4.48
N CYS A 68 7.00 1.59 5.48
CA CYS A 68 7.26 0.20 5.82
C CYS A 68 6.63 -0.13 7.18
N PHE A 69 5.48 -0.80 7.19
CA PHE A 69 4.76 -1.17 8.42
C PHE A 69 5.70 -1.75 9.49
N PHE A 70 6.46 -2.78 9.14
CA PHE A 70 7.43 -3.41 10.04
C PHE A 70 8.46 -2.42 10.61
N CYS A 71 9.04 -1.58 9.76
CA CYS A 71 10.07 -0.62 10.15
C CYS A 71 9.51 0.45 11.10
N LEU A 72 8.29 0.92 10.82
CA LEU A 72 7.58 1.90 11.64
C LEU A 72 7.29 1.35 13.04
N TYR A 73 6.80 0.11 13.13
CA TYR A 73 6.57 -0.54 14.43
C TYR A 73 7.87 -0.85 15.16
N ARG A 74 8.90 -1.37 14.47
CA ARG A 74 10.22 -1.62 15.07
C ARG A 74 10.81 -0.35 15.67
N ASP A 75 10.82 0.75 14.92
CA ASP A 75 11.37 2.02 15.41
C ASP A 75 10.56 2.57 16.61
N ALA A 76 9.24 2.32 16.66
CA ALA A 76 8.41 2.66 17.81
C ALA A 76 8.71 1.81 19.05
N PHE A 77 8.96 0.51 18.90
CA PHE A 77 9.27 -0.37 20.04
C PHE A 77 10.72 -0.24 20.51
N GLU A 78 11.68 -0.23 19.59
CA GLU A 78 13.11 -0.25 19.89
C GLU A 78 13.66 1.13 20.23
N ARG A 79 13.23 2.17 19.50
CA ARG A 79 13.76 3.54 19.61
C ARG A 79 12.79 4.53 20.26
N ARG A 80 11.54 4.13 20.52
CA ARG A 80 10.45 5.01 21.01
C ARG A 80 10.22 6.23 20.10
N ILE A 81 10.46 6.06 18.79
CA ILE A 81 10.19 7.04 17.73
C ILE A 81 8.84 6.69 17.12
N THR A 82 7.79 7.44 17.45
CA THR A 82 6.40 7.08 17.10
C THR A 82 5.79 7.98 16.04
N ARG A 83 6.40 9.15 15.72
CA ARG A 83 5.91 10.04 14.64
C ARG A 83 5.65 9.34 13.30
N PRO A 84 6.49 8.40 12.82
CA PRO A 84 6.24 7.71 11.57
C PRO A 84 4.93 6.90 11.57
N LEU A 85 4.49 6.37 12.72
CA LEU A 85 3.22 5.61 12.84
C LEU A 85 1.99 6.47 12.54
N LEU A 86 2.08 7.80 12.63
CA LEU A 86 1.00 8.71 12.23
C LEU A 86 0.65 8.56 10.75
N SER A 87 1.56 8.09 9.91
CA SER A 87 1.25 7.79 8.50
C SER A 87 0.22 6.67 8.36
N ILE A 88 0.29 5.64 9.21
CA ILE A 88 -0.70 4.54 9.21
C ILE A 88 -2.03 5.05 9.74
N VAL A 89 -2.01 5.79 10.85
CA VAL A 89 -3.23 6.33 11.47
C VAL A 89 -3.96 7.26 10.52
N THR A 90 -3.25 8.14 9.82
CA THR A 90 -3.84 9.08 8.85
C THR A 90 -4.31 8.38 7.59
N ALA A 91 -3.60 7.36 7.09
CA ALA A 91 -4.09 6.53 6.00
C ALA A 91 -5.40 5.81 6.35
N LEU A 92 -5.49 5.26 7.57
CA LEU A 92 -6.71 4.62 8.08
C LEU A 92 -7.84 5.62 8.26
N ALA A 93 -7.57 6.82 8.79
CA ALA A 93 -8.59 7.86 8.98
C ALA A 93 -9.16 8.35 7.65
N VAL A 94 -8.30 8.65 6.68
CA VAL A 94 -8.72 9.07 5.33
C VAL A 94 -9.49 7.93 4.65
N GLY A 95 -8.96 6.71 4.70
CA GLY A 95 -9.64 5.53 4.17
C GLY A 95 -11.02 5.32 4.80
N ALA A 96 -11.13 5.38 6.13
CA ALA A 96 -12.39 5.21 6.86
C ALA A 96 -13.45 6.24 6.41
N VAL A 97 -13.07 7.51 6.26
CA VAL A 97 -13.97 8.56 5.75
C VAL A 97 -14.41 8.26 4.32
N GLY A 98 -13.46 7.90 3.44
CA GLY A 98 -13.77 7.59 2.05
C GLY A 98 -14.66 6.37 1.88
N TYR A 99 -14.39 5.29 2.62
CA TYR A 99 -15.20 4.08 2.62
C TYR A 99 -16.58 4.30 3.23
N ALA A 100 -16.70 5.07 4.33
CA ALA A 100 -17.99 5.40 4.92
C ALA A 100 -18.87 6.19 3.94
N LEU A 101 -18.29 7.16 3.21
CA LEU A 101 -19.01 7.90 2.17
C LEU A 101 -19.41 6.99 1.00
N MET A 102 -18.49 6.16 0.51
CA MET A 102 -18.74 5.21 -0.56
C MET A 102 -19.87 4.24 -0.21
N PHE A 103 -19.78 3.59 0.94
CA PHE A 103 -20.79 2.64 1.39
C PHE A 103 -22.12 3.31 1.68
N GLY A 104 -22.12 4.54 2.20
CA GLY A 104 -23.35 5.31 2.37
C GLY A 104 -24.07 5.63 1.07
N LEU A 105 -23.35 5.77 -0.05
CA LEU A 105 -23.92 5.98 -1.39
C LEU A 105 -24.42 4.68 -2.02
N TYR A 106 -23.67 3.58 -1.90
CA TYR A 106 -24.02 2.31 -2.53
C TYR A 106 -25.01 1.45 -1.74
N LEU A 107 -24.99 1.55 -0.41
CA LEU A 107 -25.81 0.73 0.47
C LEU A 107 -26.41 1.61 1.59
N PRO A 108 -27.46 2.39 1.30
CA PRO A 108 -28.01 3.38 2.25
C PRO A 108 -28.51 2.75 3.56
N ASN A 109 -28.91 1.48 3.55
CA ASN A 109 -29.34 0.75 4.74
C ASN A 109 -28.29 -0.30 5.18
N PRO A 110 -27.45 0.01 6.17
CA PRO A 110 -26.44 -0.92 6.69
C PRO A 110 -27.04 -2.01 7.61
N LYS A 111 -28.34 -1.97 7.92
CA LYS A 111 -29.00 -2.97 8.79
C LYS A 111 -29.56 -4.15 8.01
N GLY A 112 -29.55 -4.11 6.67
CA GLY A 112 -30.02 -5.19 5.81
C GLY A 112 -29.12 -6.43 5.84
N GLU A 113 -29.56 -7.49 5.16
CA GLU A 113 -28.80 -8.76 5.07
C GLU A 113 -27.64 -8.71 4.07
N GLY A 114 -27.58 -7.69 3.20
CA GLY A 114 -26.52 -7.52 2.23
C GLY A 114 -25.26 -6.86 2.81
N LEU A 115 -24.09 -7.41 2.49
CA LEU A 115 -22.81 -6.72 2.60
C LEU A 115 -22.56 -5.89 1.33
N PRO A 116 -21.85 -4.75 1.40
CA PRO A 116 -21.55 -3.97 0.22
C PRO A 116 -20.77 -4.80 -0.81
N PRO A 117 -21.18 -4.79 -2.09
CA PRO A 117 -20.52 -5.56 -3.14
C PRO A 117 -19.03 -5.14 -3.25
N ALA A 118 -18.15 -6.11 -3.47
CA ALA A 118 -16.69 -5.96 -3.53
C ALA A 118 -15.99 -5.52 -2.23
N ALA A 119 -16.70 -5.30 -1.12
CA ALA A 119 -16.06 -5.13 0.18
C ALA A 119 -15.58 -6.50 0.71
N HIS A 120 -14.26 -6.66 0.81
CA HIS A 120 -13.65 -7.87 1.35
C HIS A 120 -13.76 -7.87 2.88
N ILE A 121 -14.96 -8.15 3.39
CA ILE A 121 -15.25 -8.25 4.82
C ILE A 121 -15.16 -9.73 5.20
N SER A 122 -13.99 -10.14 5.69
CA SER A 122 -13.74 -11.53 6.09
C SER A 122 -14.25 -11.80 7.51
N PRO A 123 -14.71 -13.02 7.80
CA PRO A 123 -15.11 -13.42 9.14
C PRO A 123 -13.91 -13.43 10.11
N VAL A 124 -14.18 -13.17 11.38
CA VAL A 124 -13.16 -13.25 12.42
C VAL A 124 -13.04 -14.70 12.88
N SER A 125 -11.95 -15.36 12.50
CA SER A 125 -11.74 -16.80 12.74
C SER A 125 -10.39 -17.07 13.41
N LEU A 126 -10.25 -18.23 14.06
CA LEU A 126 -8.99 -18.64 14.67
C LEU A 126 -7.82 -18.75 13.65
N PRO A 127 -8.06 -19.25 12.41
CA PRO A 127 -7.08 -19.19 11.32
C PRO A 127 -6.54 -17.80 11.03
N LEU A 128 -7.36 -16.76 11.14
CA LEU A 128 -6.93 -15.38 10.91
C LEU A 128 -5.88 -14.98 11.95
N VAL A 129 -6.08 -15.34 13.21
CA VAL A 129 -5.12 -15.05 14.29
C VAL A 129 -3.83 -15.83 14.09
N ALA A 130 -3.91 -17.14 13.81
CA ALA A 130 -2.75 -17.97 13.54
C ALA A 130 -1.96 -17.46 12.32
N GLY A 131 -2.66 -17.10 11.23
CA GLY A 131 -2.08 -16.52 10.03
C GLY A 131 -1.42 -15.17 10.28
N ALA A 132 -2.05 -14.28 11.06
CA ALA A 132 -1.47 -12.99 11.44
C ALA A 132 -0.19 -13.15 12.27
N CYS A 133 -0.16 -14.11 13.22
CA CYS A 133 1.03 -14.44 13.99
C CYS A 133 2.16 -14.99 13.09
N ALA A 134 1.86 -15.96 12.23
CA ALA A 134 2.84 -16.53 11.30
C ALA A 134 3.40 -15.46 10.33
N PHE A 135 2.52 -14.60 9.81
CA PHE A 135 2.91 -13.47 8.96
C PHE A 135 3.80 -12.47 9.71
N GLY A 136 3.46 -12.16 10.97
CA GLY A 136 4.27 -11.33 11.86
C GLY A 136 5.68 -11.88 12.10
N CYS A 137 5.78 -13.18 12.42
CA CYS A 137 7.05 -13.87 12.57
C CYS A 137 7.88 -13.80 11.27
N GLY A 138 7.24 -14.02 10.12
CA GLY A 138 7.89 -13.88 8.80
C GLY A 138 8.41 -12.46 8.51
N MET A 139 7.68 -11.42 8.93
CA MET A 139 8.15 -10.03 8.82
C MET A 139 9.41 -9.77 9.65
N VAL A 140 9.49 -10.34 10.86
CA VAL A 140 10.69 -10.22 11.72
C VAL A 140 11.88 -10.93 11.09
N LEU A 141 11.69 -12.18 10.64
CA LEU A 141 12.75 -13.00 10.04
C LEU A 141 13.30 -12.39 8.74
N SER A 142 12.42 -11.86 7.89
CA SER A 142 12.82 -11.25 6.62
C SER A 142 13.28 -9.78 6.76
N GLY A 143 13.02 -9.14 7.90
CA GLY A 143 13.42 -7.77 8.20
C GLY A 143 12.62 -6.68 7.49
N ALA A 144 11.50 -7.02 6.85
CA ALA A 144 10.52 -6.06 6.31
C ALA A 144 9.16 -6.73 6.03
N CYS A 145 8.14 -5.90 5.80
CA CYS A 145 6.86 -6.34 5.25
C CYS A 145 6.95 -6.56 3.72
N ILE A 146 5.95 -7.23 3.12
CA ILE A 146 5.92 -7.50 1.66
C ILE A 146 6.00 -6.21 0.84
N SER A 147 5.20 -5.19 1.19
CA SER A 147 5.28 -3.88 0.54
C SER A 147 6.67 -3.25 0.70
N GLY A 148 7.28 -3.43 1.87
CA GLY A 148 8.66 -3.05 2.16
C GLY A 148 9.69 -3.69 1.24
N HIS A 149 9.58 -5.00 1.01
CA HIS A 149 10.45 -5.72 0.09
C HIS A 149 10.26 -5.27 -1.37
N LEU A 150 9.02 -5.00 -1.79
CA LEU A 150 8.69 -4.57 -3.17
C LEU A 150 9.20 -3.18 -3.55
N TYR A 151 9.14 -2.18 -2.66
CA TYR A 151 9.73 -0.88 -3.01
C TYR A 151 11.27 -0.89 -2.85
N ARG A 152 11.81 -1.68 -1.91
CA ARG A 152 13.27 -1.78 -1.69
C ARG A 152 13.98 -2.56 -2.78
N ILE A 153 13.36 -3.56 -3.39
CA ILE A 153 13.91 -4.22 -4.58
C ILE A 153 14.06 -3.21 -5.74
N GLY A 154 13.11 -2.27 -5.88
CA GLY A 154 13.23 -1.14 -6.80
C GLY A 154 14.43 -0.21 -6.52
N GLN A 155 14.91 -0.16 -5.27
CA GLN A 155 16.11 0.57 -4.86
C GLN A 155 17.41 -0.26 -4.99
N GLY A 156 17.33 -1.48 -5.53
CA GLY A 156 18.47 -2.39 -5.68
C GLY A 156 18.76 -3.28 -4.47
N TYR A 157 17.83 -3.40 -3.51
CA TYR A 157 18.00 -4.28 -2.35
C TYR A 157 17.75 -5.75 -2.71
N LEU A 158 18.78 -6.45 -3.19
CA LEU A 158 18.68 -7.85 -3.64
C LEU A 158 18.25 -8.84 -2.55
N ARG A 159 18.45 -8.52 -1.27
CA ARG A 159 18.01 -9.39 -0.15
C ARG A 159 16.48 -9.49 -0.04
N ALA A 160 15.72 -8.64 -0.73
CA ALA A 160 14.26 -8.76 -0.83
C ALA A 160 13.80 -9.96 -1.67
N ILE A 161 14.62 -10.43 -2.63
CA ILE A 161 14.26 -11.51 -3.56
C ILE A 161 13.97 -12.83 -2.83
N PRO A 162 14.86 -13.38 -1.99
CA PRO A 162 14.58 -14.64 -1.30
C PRO A 162 13.37 -14.53 -0.36
N ALA A 163 13.11 -13.36 0.23
CA ALA A 163 11.94 -13.13 1.06
C ALA A 163 10.63 -13.19 0.25
N LEU A 164 10.60 -12.58 -0.94
CA LEU A 164 9.44 -12.61 -1.83
C LEU A 164 9.20 -14.00 -2.42
N VAL A 165 10.26 -14.73 -2.76
CA VAL A 165 10.17 -16.13 -3.20
C VAL A 165 9.62 -17.01 -2.07
N GLY A 166 10.12 -16.85 -0.85
CA GLY A 166 9.60 -17.56 0.32
C GLY A 166 8.12 -17.27 0.55
N ALA A 167 7.69 -16.02 0.37
CA ALA A 167 6.27 -15.65 0.46
C ALA A 167 5.42 -16.31 -0.65
N LEU A 168 5.91 -16.36 -1.90
CA LEU A 168 5.23 -17.06 -3.01
C LEU A 168 5.03 -18.55 -2.71
N VAL A 169 6.09 -19.22 -2.23
CA VAL A 169 6.04 -20.63 -1.82
C VAL A 169 5.08 -20.82 -0.65
N GLY A 170 5.13 -19.93 0.35
CA GLY A 170 4.23 -19.96 1.50
C GLY A 170 2.75 -19.83 1.11
N PHE A 171 2.41 -18.91 0.20
CA PHE A 171 1.06 -18.81 -0.35
C PHE A 171 0.65 -20.08 -1.11
N GLY A 172 1.57 -20.65 -1.90
CA GLY A 172 1.35 -21.92 -2.59
C GLY A 172 1.00 -23.06 -1.64
N LEU A 173 1.79 -23.24 -0.58
CA LEU A 173 1.54 -24.22 0.48
C LEU A 173 0.21 -23.94 1.22
N GLY A 174 -0.11 -22.66 1.44
CA GLY A 174 -1.37 -22.25 2.06
C GLY A 174 -2.59 -22.67 1.25
N PHE A 175 -2.54 -22.67 -0.09
CA PHE A 175 -3.68 -23.09 -0.92
C PHE A 175 -4.01 -24.58 -0.77
N PHE A 176 -3.03 -25.44 -0.49
CA PHE A 176 -3.26 -26.87 -0.26
C PHE A 176 -4.00 -27.14 1.04
N THR A 177 -3.73 -26.35 2.09
CA THR A 177 -4.38 -26.49 3.40
C THR A 177 -5.61 -25.60 3.55
N TRP A 178 -5.86 -24.68 2.61
CA TRP A 178 -6.93 -23.69 2.71
C TRP A 178 -8.32 -24.31 2.77
N ASN A 179 -8.59 -25.34 1.96
CA ASN A 179 -9.94 -25.88 1.82
C ASN A 179 -10.46 -26.51 3.11
N THR A 180 -9.61 -27.29 3.78
CA THR A 180 -9.93 -27.93 5.07
C THR A 180 -10.13 -26.86 6.14
N LEU A 181 -9.20 -25.90 6.22
CA LEU A 181 -9.26 -24.79 7.17
C LEU A 181 -10.51 -23.93 6.99
N TYR A 182 -10.90 -23.69 5.73
CA TYR A 182 -12.05 -22.86 5.39
C TYR A 182 -13.35 -23.51 5.83
N LEU A 183 -13.53 -24.79 5.49
CA LEU A 183 -14.75 -25.53 5.80
C LEU A 183 -14.94 -25.77 7.31
N GLU A 184 -13.86 -26.02 8.05
CA GLU A 184 -13.94 -26.33 9.48
C GLU A 184 -14.07 -25.10 10.38
N GLN A 185 -13.49 -23.96 10.00
CA GLN A 185 -13.31 -22.84 10.94
C GLN A 185 -13.73 -21.48 10.38
N VAL A 186 -13.70 -21.27 9.07
CA VAL A 186 -13.95 -19.94 8.46
C VAL A 186 -15.42 -19.77 8.08
N SER A 187 -16.06 -20.81 7.57
CA SER A 187 -17.46 -20.82 7.11
C SER A 187 -18.47 -20.48 8.22
N GLU A 188 -18.23 -20.96 9.44
CA GLU A 188 -19.13 -20.78 10.60
C GLU A 188 -18.83 -19.52 11.43
N SER A 189 -17.75 -18.80 11.10
CA SER A 189 -17.27 -17.68 11.91
C SER A 189 -18.08 -16.39 11.70
N PRO A 190 -18.32 -15.58 12.75
CA PRO A 190 -19.14 -14.39 12.65
C PRO A 190 -18.44 -13.29 11.83
N VAL A 191 -19.20 -12.70 10.89
CA VAL A 191 -18.77 -11.51 10.15
C VAL A 191 -19.19 -10.26 10.93
N LEU A 192 -18.22 -9.65 11.63
CA LEU A 192 -18.45 -8.43 12.40
C LEU A 192 -18.38 -7.19 11.51
N TRP A 193 -19.52 -6.55 11.27
CA TRP A 193 -19.60 -5.30 10.53
C TRP A 193 -20.17 -4.17 11.38
N LEU A 194 -19.28 -3.26 11.83
CA LEU A 194 -19.59 -2.14 12.74
C LEU A 194 -20.78 -1.27 12.29
N PRO A 195 -20.91 -0.88 11.00
CA PRO A 195 -22.03 -0.07 10.53
C PRO A 195 -23.41 -0.72 10.72
N ARG A 196 -23.50 -2.04 10.86
CA ARG A 196 -24.76 -2.76 11.12
C ARG A 196 -25.41 -2.33 12.44
N TRP A 197 -24.59 -1.99 13.44
CA TRP A 197 -25.04 -1.69 14.79
C TRP A 197 -25.21 -0.18 15.01
N LEU A 198 -24.20 0.60 14.63
CA LEU A 198 -24.12 2.05 14.91
C LEU A 198 -24.51 2.94 13.71
N GLY A 199 -24.77 2.35 12.54
CA GLY A 199 -24.89 3.09 11.29
C GLY A 199 -23.53 3.62 10.79
N TYR A 200 -23.49 4.18 9.59
CA TYR A 200 -22.27 4.71 8.98
C TYR A 200 -21.68 5.89 9.75
N SER A 201 -22.52 6.83 10.20
CA SER A 201 -22.07 8.00 10.96
C SER A 201 -21.52 7.62 12.33
N GLY A 202 -22.24 6.78 13.08
CA GLY A 202 -21.81 6.34 14.40
C GLY A 202 -20.53 5.49 14.35
N SER A 203 -20.42 4.56 13.39
CA SER A 203 -19.20 3.77 13.21
C SER A 203 -18.01 4.63 12.76
N LEU A 204 -18.21 5.62 11.89
CA LEU A 204 -17.17 6.54 11.48
C LEU A 204 -16.66 7.40 12.65
N VAL A 205 -17.55 7.98 13.45
CA VAL A 205 -17.18 8.77 14.63
C VAL A 205 -16.39 7.91 15.62
N LEU A 206 -16.83 6.67 15.87
CA LEU A 206 -16.11 5.74 16.74
C LEU A 206 -14.70 5.44 16.23
N VAL A 207 -14.56 5.10 14.94
CA VAL A 207 -13.26 4.80 14.32
C VAL A 207 -12.33 6.02 14.39
N LEU A 208 -12.83 7.22 14.03
CA LEU A 208 -12.04 8.45 14.09
C LEU A 208 -11.67 8.82 15.53
N ALA A 209 -12.55 8.60 16.51
CA ALA A 209 -12.25 8.81 17.92
C ALA A 209 -11.13 7.87 18.39
N VAL A 210 -11.22 6.57 18.08
CA VAL A 210 -10.17 5.60 18.43
C VAL A 210 -8.85 5.96 17.77
N LEU A 211 -8.86 6.28 16.47
CA LEU A 211 -7.65 6.71 15.75
C LEU A 211 -7.10 8.03 16.30
N GLY A 212 -7.95 8.96 16.74
CA GLY A 212 -7.57 10.20 17.38
C GLY A 212 -6.88 9.98 18.73
N VAL A 213 -7.42 9.08 19.57
CA VAL A 213 -6.80 8.66 20.83
C VAL A 213 -5.44 8.01 20.55
N VAL A 214 -5.36 7.10 19.57
CA VAL A 214 -4.10 6.46 19.16
C VAL A 214 -3.10 7.51 18.70
N ALA A 215 -3.49 8.46 17.84
CA ALA A 215 -2.62 9.55 17.41
C ALA A 215 -2.11 10.39 18.58
N TRP A 216 -2.99 10.72 19.52
CA TRP A 216 -2.64 11.46 20.73
C TRP A 216 -1.64 10.69 21.60
N VAL A 217 -1.88 9.40 21.85
CA VAL A 217 -0.95 8.53 22.59
C VAL A 217 0.40 8.45 21.89
N LEU A 218 0.42 8.26 20.57
CA LEU A 218 1.66 8.21 19.79
C LEU A 218 2.45 9.52 19.93
N LEU A 219 1.79 10.67 19.86
CA LEU A 219 2.44 11.98 20.05
C LEU A 219 2.98 12.17 21.47
N ARG A 220 2.34 11.59 22.49
CA ARG A 220 2.80 11.65 23.89
C ARG A 220 3.97 10.73 24.17
N LEU A 221 4.01 9.55 23.53
CA LEU A 221 5.08 8.56 23.68
C LEU A 221 6.32 8.89 22.87
N ASP A 222 6.21 9.81 21.91
CA ASP A 222 7.28 10.16 21.00
C ASP A 222 8.48 10.77 21.73
N ARG A 223 9.63 10.09 21.62
CA ARG A 223 10.92 10.59 22.12
C ARG A 223 11.81 11.13 21.00
N SER A 224 11.25 11.33 19.80
CA SER A 224 11.99 11.97 18.72
C SER A 224 12.46 13.34 19.20
N GLU A 225 13.76 13.61 19.07
CA GLU A 225 14.23 14.98 19.20
C GLU A 225 13.42 15.85 18.23
N PRO A 226 13.01 17.07 18.63
CA PRO A 226 12.46 18.02 17.70
C PRO A 226 13.47 18.16 16.58
N VAL A 227 13.16 17.60 15.41
CA VAL A 227 13.96 17.84 14.21
C VAL A 227 13.95 19.34 14.06
N ALA A 228 15.08 19.99 14.34
CA ALA A 228 15.25 21.40 14.09
C ALA A 228 14.72 21.62 12.68
N PRO A 229 13.73 22.51 12.47
CA PRO A 229 13.20 22.73 11.15
C PRO A 229 14.41 23.05 10.29
N HIS A 230 14.78 22.13 9.37
CA HIS A 230 15.82 22.44 8.40
C HIS A 230 15.40 23.76 7.81
N SER A 231 16.24 24.76 8.05
CA SER A 231 15.98 26.16 7.73
C SER A 231 15.28 26.19 6.38
N VAL A 232 14.10 26.79 6.38
CA VAL A 232 13.35 27.05 5.15
C VAL A 232 14.18 28.08 4.38
N SER A 233 15.27 27.64 3.77
CA SER A 233 15.95 28.39 2.74
C SER A 233 15.12 28.23 1.48
N ALA A 234 14.57 29.36 1.05
CA ALA A 234 13.73 29.61 -0.11
C ALA A 234 12.30 29.04 -0.08
N ALA A 235 11.34 29.95 -0.28
CA ALA A 235 9.97 29.63 -0.68
C ALA A 235 9.96 28.65 -1.86
N PRO A 236 8.97 27.73 -1.93
CA PRO A 236 8.93 26.71 -2.97
C PRO A 236 8.66 27.37 -4.32
N THR A 237 9.69 27.52 -5.16
CA THR A 237 9.51 28.07 -6.51
C THR A 237 9.02 27.01 -7.50
N ARG A 238 9.04 25.71 -7.15
CA ARG A 238 8.58 24.63 -8.05
C ARG A 238 7.89 23.49 -7.28
N LEU A 239 6.67 23.13 -7.72
CA LEU A 239 5.92 21.94 -7.30
C LEU A 239 6.78 20.66 -7.38
N PHE A 240 7.72 20.63 -8.34
CA PHE A 240 8.66 19.55 -8.58
C PHE A 240 9.59 19.28 -7.38
N ASP A 241 10.03 20.29 -6.63
CA ASP A 241 10.95 20.09 -5.49
C ASP A 241 10.23 19.49 -4.27
N VAL A 242 8.94 19.83 -4.11
CA VAL A 242 8.10 19.27 -3.04
C VAL A 242 7.72 17.82 -3.35
N LEU A 243 7.41 17.51 -4.61
CA LEU A 243 7.06 16.16 -5.06
C LEU A 243 8.26 15.23 -5.17
N PHE A 244 9.41 15.71 -5.69
CA PHE A 244 10.54 14.87 -6.09
C PHE A 244 11.84 15.11 -5.32
N ALA A 245 12.00 16.17 -4.51
CA ALA A 245 13.25 16.41 -3.79
C ALA A 245 13.11 16.24 -2.26
N ARG A 246 11.98 16.62 -1.67
CA ARG A 246 11.79 16.54 -0.21
C ARG A 246 11.23 15.20 0.27
N ARG A 247 11.62 14.81 1.48
CA ARG A 247 10.97 13.72 2.23
C ARG A 247 9.57 14.19 2.65
N TRP A 248 8.57 13.36 2.42
CA TRP A 248 7.20 13.67 2.80
C TRP A 248 7.01 13.55 4.31
N SER A 249 6.13 14.37 4.89
CA SER A 249 5.77 14.20 6.29
C SER A 249 4.98 12.88 6.46
N PRO A 250 5.01 12.26 7.64
CA PRO A 250 4.24 11.03 7.90
C PRO A 250 2.74 11.22 7.59
N VAL A 251 2.18 12.36 7.99
CA VAL A 251 0.77 12.70 7.73
C VAL A 251 0.50 12.83 6.24
N ALA A 252 1.33 13.56 5.49
CA ALA A 252 1.14 13.72 4.05
C ALA A 252 1.21 12.37 3.31
N THR A 253 2.14 11.51 3.71
CA THR A 253 2.25 10.14 3.18
C THR A 253 0.97 9.36 3.44
N GLY A 254 0.46 9.38 4.67
CA GLY A 254 -0.75 8.66 5.03
C GLY A 254 -1.99 9.17 4.28
N VAL A 255 -2.14 10.48 4.14
CA VAL A 255 -3.24 11.06 3.35
C VAL A 255 -3.19 10.61 1.89
N VAL A 256 -2.01 10.66 1.25
CA VAL A 256 -1.86 10.21 -0.15
C VAL A 256 -2.13 8.72 -0.28
N VAL A 257 -1.60 7.89 0.62
CA VAL A 257 -1.85 6.43 0.60
C VAL A 257 -3.33 6.12 0.80
N GLY A 258 -4.00 6.81 1.75
CA GLY A 258 -5.44 6.67 1.97
C GLY A 258 -6.27 7.10 0.76
N ALA A 259 -5.92 8.24 0.13
CA ALA A 259 -6.58 8.73 -1.08
C ALA A 259 -6.42 7.77 -2.26
N ILE A 260 -5.21 7.22 -2.47
CA ILE A 260 -4.97 6.20 -3.49
C ILE A 260 -5.80 4.94 -3.20
N GLY A 261 -5.92 4.54 -1.93
CA GLY A 261 -6.76 3.42 -1.51
C GLY A 261 -8.24 3.63 -1.85
N ILE A 262 -8.79 4.82 -1.64
CA ILE A 262 -10.16 5.18 -2.01
C ILE A 262 -10.34 5.15 -3.53
N ALA A 263 -9.42 5.78 -4.26
CA ALA A 263 -9.45 5.81 -5.73
C ALA A 263 -9.34 4.41 -6.34
N ALA A 264 -8.56 3.54 -5.71
CA ALA A 264 -8.45 2.14 -6.09
C ALA A 264 -9.75 1.39 -5.88
N TYR A 265 -10.41 1.54 -4.73
CA TYR A 265 -11.68 0.88 -4.47
C TYR A 265 -12.78 1.28 -5.45
N LEU A 266 -12.79 2.53 -5.89
CA LEU A 266 -13.74 3.07 -6.86
C LEU A 266 -13.63 2.44 -8.26
N ARG A 267 -12.44 1.96 -8.64
CA ARG A 267 -12.15 1.61 -10.04
C ARG A 267 -11.60 0.20 -10.23
N SER A 268 -11.08 -0.41 -9.17
CA SER A 268 -10.40 -1.69 -9.17
C SER A 268 -10.74 -2.46 -7.90
N THR A 269 -10.48 -3.77 -7.89
CA THR A 269 -10.41 -4.53 -6.64
C THR A 269 -9.45 -3.82 -5.67
N PRO A 270 -9.68 -3.92 -4.34
CA PRO A 270 -8.84 -3.24 -3.36
C PRO A 270 -7.35 -3.57 -3.60
N LEU A 271 -6.53 -2.53 -3.70
CA LEU A 271 -5.09 -2.70 -3.93
C LEU A 271 -4.48 -3.49 -2.77
N GLY A 272 -3.91 -4.64 -3.09
CA GLY A 272 -3.21 -5.49 -2.13
C GLY A 272 -2.00 -6.15 -2.75
N VAL A 273 -0.80 -5.82 -2.25
CA VAL A 273 0.43 -6.50 -2.69
C VAL A 273 0.40 -8.00 -2.36
N THR A 274 -0.26 -8.37 -1.26
CA THR A 274 -0.49 -9.76 -0.86
C THR A 274 -1.46 -10.47 -1.80
N SER A 275 -2.57 -9.81 -2.18
CA SER A 275 -3.54 -10.36 -3.12
C SER A 275 -2.96 -10.63 -4.52
N GLN A 276 -2.04 -9.77 -4.96
CA GLN A 276 -1.35 -9.97 -6.23
C GLN A 276 -0.35 -11.12 -6.13
N LEU A 277 0.43 -11.19 -5.04
CA LEU A 277 1.37 -12.28 -4.84
C LEU A 277 0.66 -13.64 -4.71
N SER A 278 -0.48 -13.68 -4.01
CA SER A 278 -1.30 -14.89 -3.92
C SER A 278 -1.92 -15.27 -5.27
N THR A 279 -2.37 -14.29 -6.07
CA THR A 279 -2.88 -14.52 -7.43
C THR A 279 -1.80 -15.10 -8.34
N VAL A 280 -0.56 -14.58 -8.27
CA VAL A 280 0.58 -15.12 -9.02
C VAL A 280 0.85 -16.57 -8.60
N SER A 281 0.96 -16.85 -7.29
CA SER A 281 1.13 -18.22 -6.79
C SER A 281 0.00 -19.14 -7.26
N ARG A 282 -1.25 -18.68 -7.21
CA ARG A 282 -2.42 -19.44 -7.66
C ARG A 282 -2.35 -19.74 -9.15
N SER A 283 -2.14 -18.74 -10.00
CA SER A 283 -2.03 -18.93 -11.46
C SER A 283 -0.91 -19.88 -11.85
N TYR A 284 0.20 -19.87 -11.12
CA TYR A 284 1.31 -20.77 -11.34
C TYR A 284 0.95 -22.22 -10.99
N LEU A 285 0.30 -22.45 -9.84
CA LEU A 285 -0.17 -23.79 -9.45
C LEU A 285 -1.30 -24.31 -10.34
N ASP A 286 -2.19 -23.43 -10.77
CA ASP A 286 -3.29 -23.73 -11.70
C ASP A 286 -2.75 -24.21 -13.06
N SER A 287 -1.74 -23.51 -13.61
CA SER A 287 -1.06 -23.91 -14.85
C SER A 287 -0.36 -25.27 -14.79
N ARG A 288 -0.20 -25.82 -13.57
CA ARG A 288 0.43 -27.12 -13.31
C ARG A 288 -0.58 -28.18 -12.88
N GLU A 289 -1.88 -27.86 -12.86
CA GLU A 289 -2.96 -28.75 -12.36
C GLU A 289 -2.71 -29.21 -10.91
N MET A 290 -2.00 -28.40 -10.12
CA MET A 290 -1.63 -28.74 -8.74
C MET A 290 -2.60 -28.15 -7.71
N LEU A 291 -3.66 -27.47 -8.13
CA LEU A 291 -4.68 -26.94 -7.23
C LEU A 291 -5.85 -27.94 -7.07
N PRO A 292 -6.51 -27.96 -5.91
CA PRO A 292 -7.76 -28.70 -5.76
C PRO A 292 -8.83 -28.17 -6.74
N GLU A 293 -9.71 -29.05 -7.23
CA GLU A 293 -10.76 -28.74 -8.23
C GLU A 293 -11.67 -27.57 -7.82
N VAL A 294 -11.84 -27.35 -6.51
CA VAL A 294 -12.59 -26.21 -5.97
C VAL A 294 -11.80 -25.60 -4.81
N LEU A 295 -11.55 -24.29 -4.89
CA LEU A 295 -11.15 -23.48 -3.74
C LEU A 295 -12.37 -22.77 -3.18
N HIS A 296 -12.74 -23.06 -1.93
CA HIS A 296 -13.80 -22.34 -1.23
C HIS A 296 -13.35 -20.95 -0.77
N GLY A 297 -14.24 -19.96 -0.92
CA GLY A 297 -14.02 -18.55 -0.57
C GLY A 297 -13.85 -17.66 -1.78
#